data_AF-A0A7X8FWQ9-F1
#
_entry.id   AF-A0A7X8FWQ9-F1
#
_cell.length_a   1.000
_cell.length_b   1.000
_cell.length_c   1.000
_cell.angle_alpha   90.00
_cell.angle_beta   90.00
_cell.angle_gamma   90.00
#
_symmetry.space_group_name_H-M   'P 1'
#
loop_
_entity.id
_entity.type
_entity.pdbx_description
1 polymer ?
#
loop_
_entity_poly.entity_id
_entity_poly.type
_entity_poly.pdbx_seq_one_letter_code
_entity_poly.pdbx_strand_id
1 'polypeptide(L)'
;AYETRKIDNRDTLFSFRARKPGSYLLEFSRYDVLTDEFIQDALSVTVTDPVPGKRTTVRAPDFILGKEPDVPETAGEEFPADSVLRDEPVLSGPLSDEPEAGNSPPEQTDDQLLHDVQARLASGDAPGALDILDQFFSSARTRLDEGWFLRGQAYEANSSSRNIRKALDAYETVVSAYPESIRWKDADERVRYIRQFYFRVR
;
A
#
# COMPACT_ATOMS: atom_id res chain seq x y z
N ALA A 1 16.89 7.93 -19.85
CA ALA A 1 15.79 7.17 -20.50
C ALA A 1 15.48 5.99 -19.61
N TYR A 2 14.20 5.70 -19.39
CA TYR A 2 13.77 4.49 -18.70
C TYR A 2 14.25 3.26 -19.48
N GLU A 3 14.88 2.30 -18.79
CA GLU A 3 15.42 1.10 -19.44
C GLU A 3 14.55 -0.12 -19.17
N THR A 4 14.32 -0.46 -17.90
CA THR A 4 13.59 -1.68 -17.54
C THR A 4 12.87 -1.55 -16.19
N ARG A 5 11.78 -2.31 -16.06
CA ARG A 5 11.13 -2.66 -14.79
C ARG A 5 11.32 -4.15 -14.58
N LYS A 6 11.75 -4.53 -13.39
CA LYS A 6 11.82 -5.92 -12.96
C LYS A 6 11.02 -6.10 -11.67
N ILE A 7 10.21 -7.15 -11.63
CA ILE A 7 9.57 -7.59 -10.39
C ILE A 7 10.54 -8.56 -9.72
N ASP A 8 11.01 -8.21 -8.53
CA ASP A 8 11.91 -9.04 -7.75
C ASP A 8 11.27 -9.34 -6.40
N ASN A 9 10.61 -10.51 -6.32
CA ASN A 9 9.80 -10.92 -5.18
C ASN A 9 8.70 -9.90 -4.83
N ARG A 10 8.92 -9.08 -3.79
CA ARG A 10 8.02 -8.04 -3.29
C ARG A 10 8.37 -6.63 -3.77
N ASP A 11 9.58 -6.46 -4.32
CA ASP A 11 10.06 -5.17 -4.76
C ASP A 11 9.87 -5.02 -6.28
N THR A 12 9.52 -3.81 -6.69
CA THR A 12 9.59 -3.43 -8.10
C THR A 12 10.85 -2.60 -8.31
N LEU A 13 11.81 -3.15 -9.04
CA LEU A 13 13.05 -2.48 -9.36
C LEU A 13 12.93 -1.73 -10.69
N PHE A 14 13.12 -0.43 -10.66
CA PHE A 14 13.17 0.43 -11.83
C PHE A 14 14.62 0.78 -12.16
N SER A 15 15.03 0.53 -13.40
CA SER A 15 16.36 0.92 -13.89
C SER A 15 16.26 2.18 -14.74
N PHE A 16 16.90 3.23 -14.26
CA PHE A 16 17.01 4.51 -14.97
C PHE A 16 18.47 4.76 -15.36
N ARG A 17 18.71 5.02 -16.65
CA ARG A 17 20.02 5.46 -17.15
C ARG A 17 19.94 6.88 -17.69
N ALA A 18 20.61 7.81 -17.01
CA ALA A 18 20.83 9.17 -17.50
C ALA A 18 22.01 9.20 -18.47
N ARG A 19 21.86 9.93 -19.59
CA ARG A 19 22.94 10.13 -20.57
C ARG A 19 23.77 11.38 -20.29
N LYS A 20 23.21 12.32 -19.54
CA LYS A 20 23.84 13.58 -19.15
C LYS A 20 23.60 13.83 -17.65
N PRO A 21 24.50 14.52 -16.95
CA PRO A 21 24.20 15.03 -15.62
C PRO A 21 23.05 16.05 -15.69
N GLY A 22 22.29 16.17 -14.62
CA GLY A 22 21.13 17.05 -14.53
C GLY A 22 20.04 16.51 -13.61
N SER A 23 18.98 17.30 -13.47
CA SER A 23 17.78 16.91 -12.73
C SER A 23 16.79 16.23 -13.67
N TYR A 24 16.21 15.12 -13.21
CA TYR A 24 15.25 14.31 -13.93
C TYR A 24 14.03 14.08 -13.05
N LEU A 25 12.84 14.21 -13.62
CA LEU A 25 11.60 13.79 -13.00
C LEU A 25 11.25 12.39 -13.52
N LEU A 26 11.08 11.43 -12.62
CA LEU A 26 10.65 10.07 -12.94
C LEU A 26 9.20 9.91 -12.53
N GLU A 27 8.32 9.79 -13.51
CA GLU A 27 6.89 9.55 -13.30
C GLU A 27 6.61 8.05 -13.30
N PHE A 28 5.80 7.62 -12.33
CA PHE A 28 5.37 6.25 -12.16
C PHE A 28 3.85 6.23 -12.14
N SER A 29 3.27 5.17 -12.71
CA SER A 29 1.85 4.90 -12.58
C SER A 29 1.62 3.44 -12.20
N ARG A 30 0.70 3.24 -11.26
CA ARG A 30 0.21 1.92 -10.87
C ARG A 30 -1.30 1.91 -11.07
N TYR A 31 -1.78 0.96 -11.86
CA TYR A 31 -3.21 0.69 -11.97
C TYR A 31 -3.71 0.01 -10.69
N ASP A 32 -4.76 0.56 -10.13
CA ASP A 32 -5.49 0.00 -9.00
C ASP A 32 -6.75 -0.71 -9.51
N VAL A 33 -6.72 -2.03 -9.40
CA VAL A 33 -7.82 -2.89 -9.87
C VAL A 33 -9.08 -2.77 -9.01
N LEU A 34 -8.98 -2.22 -7.79
CA LEU A 34 -10.11 -2.09 -6.89
C LEU A 34 -10.94 -0.85 -7.22
N THR A 35 -10.27 0.26 -7.56
CA THR A 35 -10.93 1.53 -7.88
C THR A 35 -11.05 1.77 -9.39
N ASP A 36 -10.46 0.91 -10.23
CA ASP A 36 -10.37 1.08 -11.69
C ASP A 36 -9.66 2.38 -12.08
N GLU A 37 -8.68 2.80 -11.28
CA GLU A 37 -7.97 4.07 -11.44
C GLU A 37 -6.46 3.89 -11.54
N PHE A 38 -5.78 4.86 -12.15
CA PHE A 38 -4.32 4.94 -12.13
C PHE A 38 -3.85 5.86 -11.01
N ILE A 39 -3.08 5.31 -10.08
CA ILE A 39 -2.35 6.08 -9.08
C ILE A 39 -1.05 6.56 -9.73
N GLN A 40 -0.88 7.87 -9.82
CA GLN A 40 0.34 8.50 -10.33
C GLN A 40 1.25 8.88 -9.18
N ASP A 41 2.56 8.80 -9.40
CA ASP A 41 3.60 9.20 -8.46
C ASP A 41 4.82 9.76 -9.22
N ALA A 42 5.63 10.61 -8.59
CA ALA A 42 6.80 11.21 -9.22
C ALA A 42 7.99 11.33 -8.26
N LEU A 43 9.19 11.01 -8.75
CA LEU A 43 10.45 11.15 -8.03
C LEU A 43 11.41 12.11 -8.74
N SER A 44 11.88 13.12 -8.03
CA SER A 44 12.95 14.00 -8.51
C SER A 44 14.32 13.39 -8.24
N VAL A 45 15.14 13.25 -9.29
CA VAL A 45 16.46 12.62 -9.25
C VAL A 45 17.50 13.56 -9.83
N THR A 46 18.52 13.89 -9.04
CA THR A 46 19.69 14.65 -9.51
C THR A 46 20.83 13.70 -9.84
N VAL A 47 21.30 13.73 -11.09
CA VAL A 47 22.45 12.95 -11.56
C VAL A 47 23.66 13.86 -11.67
N THR A 48 24.72 13.54 -10.93
CA THR A 48 26.02 14.24 -11.01
C THR A 48 27.02 13.46 -11.85
N ASP A 49 28.14 14.09 -12.19
CA ASP A 49 29.23 13.42 -12.89
C ASP A 49 29.72 12.18 -12.11
N PRO A 50 30.15 11.13 -12.84
CA PRO A 50 30.60 9.89 -12.23
C PRO A 50 31.86 10.14 -11.39
N VAL A 51 31.71 10.04 -10.07
CA VAL A 51 32.83 10.11 -9.13
C VAL A 51 33.38 8.70 -8.89
N PRO A 52 34.65 8.41 -9.22
CA PRO A 52 35.23 7.08 -8.98
C PRO A 52 35.20 6.73 -7.50
N GLY A 53 34.74 5.50 -7.19
CA GLY A 53 34.69 4.98 -5.81
C GLY A 53 33.40 5.25 -5.02
N LYS A 54 32.40 5.92 -5.60
CA LYS A 54 31.07 6.07 -4.98
C LYS A 54 30.09 4.99 -5.46
N ARG A 55 29.18 4.59 -4.57
CA ARG A 55 28.08 3.66 -4.90
C ARG A 55 27.16 4.34 -5.94
N THR A 56 26.87 3.63 -7.02
CA THR A 56 26.01 4.09 -8.13
C THR A 56 24.55 3.67 -7.96
N THR A 57 24.21 3.04 -6.84
CA THR A 57 22.85 2.62 -6.47
C THR A 57 22.42 3.38 -5.22
N VAL A 58 21.27 4.03 -5.30
CA VAL A 58 20.64 4.77 -4.21
C VAL A 58 19.25 4.17 -3.99
N ARG A 59 18.90 3.87 -2.74
CA ARG A 59 17.54 3.43 -2.40
C ARG A 59 16.62 4.65 -2.43
N ALA A 60 15.52 4.54 -3.16
CA ALA A 60 14.47 5.55 -3.14
C ALA A 60 13.86 5.65 -1.73
N PRO A 61 13.30 6.81 -1.35
CA PRO A 61 12.49 6.91 -0.14
C PRO A 61 11.32 5.92 -0.17
N ASP A 62 10.81 5.55 1.00
CA ASP A 62 9.63 4.69 1.07
C ASP A 62 8.41 5.44 0.55
N PHE A 63 7.59 4.73 -0.23
CA PHE A 63 6.34 5.26 -0.77
C PHE A 63 5.33 5.48 0.37
N ILE A 64 4.72 6.67 0.42
CA ILE A 64 3.66 7.01 1.37
C ILE A 64 2.39 7.30 0.58
N LEU A 65 1.41 6.41 0.72
CA LEU A 65 0.10 6.56 0.08
C LEU A 65 -0.63 7.79 0.65
N GLY A 66 -1.12 8.68 -0.21
CA GLY A 66 -1.95 9.83 0.19
C GLY A 66 -1.21 11.15 0.39
N LYS A 67 0.08 11.23 0.05
CA LYS A 67 0.76 12.53 -0.08
C LYS A 67 0.75 12.93 -1.55
N GLU A 68 -0.04 13.92 -1.92
CA GLU A 68 0.13 14.59 -3.21
C GLU A 68 1.59 15.03 -3.33
N PRO A 69 2.25 14.82 -4.49
CA PRO A 69 3.57 15.35 -4.68
C PRO A 69 3.51 16.87 -4.47
N ASP A 70 4.32 17.41 -3.54
CA ASP A 70 4.57 18.85 -3.46
C ASP A 70 5.21 19.24 -4.81
N VAL A 71 4.38 19.62 -5.77
CA VAL A 71 4.83 20.21 -7.02
C VAL A 71 5.35 21.60 -6.64
N PRO A 72 6.64 21.91 -6.81
CA PRO A 72 7.09 23.29 -6.69
C PRO A 72 6.43 24.08 -7.82
N GLU A 73 5.46 24.90 -7.43
CA GLU A 73 4.84 25.92 -8.28
C GLU A 73 5.95 26.78 -8.91
N THR A 74 6.23 26.53 -10.19
CA THR A 74 7.05 27.43 -11.01
C THR A 74 6.26 27.76 -12.26
N ALA A 75 5.97 29.05 -12.36
CA ALA A 75 5.08 29.69 -13.28
C ALA A 75 5.38 29.46 -14.77
N GLY A 76 4.29 29.43 -15.54
CA GLY A 76 4.18 30.18 -16.78
C GLY A 76 4.23 29.36 -18.06
N GLU A 77 3.05 28.95 -18.53
CA GLU A 77 2.71 29.01 -19.95
C GLU A 77 1.18 29.06 -20.09
N GLU A 78 0.66 30.30 -20.15
CA GLU A 78 -0.64 30.62 -20.74
C GLU A 78 -0.70 30.05 -22.16
N PHE A 79 -1.82 29.45 -22.57
CA PHE A 79 -2.45 29.60 -23.89
C PHE A 79 -3.85 28.94 -23.88
N PRO A 80 -4.78 29.37 -24.75
CA PRO A 80 -5.93 30.13 -24.30
C PRO A 80 -7.26 29.35 -24.36
N ALA A 81 -8.27 29.96 -23.74
CA ALA A 81 -9.67 29.65 -23.93
C ALA A 81 -10.08 29.81 -25.41
N ASP A 82 -10.70 28.78 -25.99
CA ASP A 82 -11.87 29.00 -26.84
C ASP A 82 -12.77 27.76 -26.93
N SER A 83 -14.05 28.02 -26.63
CA SER A 83 -15.28 27.42 -27.18
C SER A 83 -15.34 25.92 -27.49
N VAL A 84 -16.31 25.20 -26.88
CA VAL A 84 -17.61 24.99 -27.56
C VAL A 84 -18.74 24.77 -26.54
N LEU A 85 -19.75 25.64 -26.62
CA LEU A 85 -21.13 25.39 -26.16
C LEU A 85 -21.67 24.08 -26.72
N ARG A 86 -22.25 23.21 -25.88
CA ARG A 86 -23.37 22.35 -26.30
C ARG A 86 -24.40 22.23 -25.18
N ASP A 87 -25.62 22.58 -25.56
CA ASP A 87 -26.89 22.55 -24.83
C ASP A 87 -27.13 21.31 -23.98
N GLU A 88 -27.88 21.53 -22.89
CA GLU A 88 -28.55 20.51 -22.10
C GLU A 88 -29.54 19.67 -22.94
N PRO A 89 -29.97 18.50 -22.41
CA PRO A 89 -31.29 18.55 -21.80
C PRO A 89 -31.39 17.81 -20.46
N VAL A 90 -32.04 18.51 -19.52
CA VAL A 90 -32.67 18.00 -18.29
C VAL A 90 -33.59 16.81 -18.57
N LEU A 91 -33.48 15.76 -17.76
CA LEU A 91 -34.49 14.73 -17.60
C LEU A 91 -34.80 14.55 -16.11
N SER A 92 -35.93 15.13 -15.71
CA SER A 92 -36.53 15.03 -14.38
C SER A 92 -37.28 13.72 -14.18
N GLY A 93 -37.03 13.08 -13.02
CA GLY A 93 -38.05 12.50 -12.14
C GLY A 93 -37.98 10.98 -11.92
N PRO A 94 -38.65 10.44 -10.87
CA PRO A 94 -39.17 11.06 -9.64
C PRO A 94 -38.71 10.35 -8.33
N LEU A 95 -39.10 10.95 -7.20
CA LEU A 95 -38.98 10.50 -5.81
C LEU A 95 -39.33 9.02 -5.59
N SER A 96 -38.58 8.33 -4.73
CA SER A 96 -39.08 7.20 -3.94
C SER A 96 -38.35 7.15 -2.61
N ASP A 97 -39.15 6.92 -1.58
CA ASP A 97 -38.93 7.20 -0.17
C ASP A 97 -37.70 6.56 0.49
N GLU A 98 -37.24 7.29 1.50
CA GLU A 98 -36.48 6.81 2.65
C GLU A 98 -37.02 5.50 3.23
N PRO A 99 -36.16 4.76 3.93
CA PRO A 99 -36.37 4.79 5.37
C PRO A 99 -35.10 5.20 6.11
N GLU A 100 -35.24 6.21 6.98
CA GLU A 100 -34.35 6.43 8.11
C GLU A 100 -34.16 5.13 8.89
N ALA A 101 -32.95 4.59 8.81
CA ALA A 101 -32.47 3.57 9.72
C ALA A 101 -31.33 4.16 10.55
N GLY A 102 -31.69 4.65 11.74
CA GLY A 102 -30.89 4.50 12.94
C GLY A 102 -29.57 5.27 12.99
N ASN A 103 -29.59 6.32 13.78
CA ASN A 103 -28.43 7.07 14.28
C ASN A 103 -27.47 6.17 15.10
N SER A 104 -26.73 5.29 14.43
CA SER A 104 -25.55 4.59 14.96
C SER A 104 -24.30 5.39 14.58
N PRO A 105 -23.25 5.44 15.43
CA PRO A 105 -21.96 5.97 15.01
C PRO A 105 -21.53 5.32 13.69
N PRO A 106 -20.80 6.01 12.80
CA PRO A 106 -20.30 5.39 11.58
C PRO A 106 -19.51 4.14 11.96
N GLU A 107 -20.08 2.97 11.66
CA GLU A 107 -19.44 1.69 11.88
C GLU A 107 -18.19 1.69 10.99
N GLN A 108 -17.00 1.63 11.60
CA GLN A 108 -15.75 1.58 10.83
C GLN A 108 -15.82 0.37 9.89
N THR A 109 -15.60 0.61 8.60
CA THR A 109 -15.65 -0.48 7.62
C THR A 109 -14.46 -1.41 7.79
N ASP A 110 -14.60 -2.67 7.38
CA ASP A 110 -13.52 -3.67 7.34
C ASP A 110 -12.25 -3.10 6.69
N ASP A 111 -12.41 -2.31 5.62
CA ASP A 111 -11.31 -1.67 4.90
C ASP A 111 -10.61 -0.57 5.70
N GLN A 112 -11.38 0.26 6.42
CA GLN A 112 -10.83 1.30 7.31
C GLN A 112 -10.04 0.68 8.45
N LEU A 113 -10.56 -0.39 9.07
CA LEU A 113 -9.87 -1.10 10.14
C LEU A 113 -8.53 -1.66 9.66
N LEU A 114 -8.48 -2.29 8.48
CA LEU A 114 -7.22 -2.82 7.93
C LEU A 114 -6.23 -1.70 7.55
N HIS A 115 -6.72 -0.55 7.06
CA HIS A 115 -5.88 0.62 6.82
C HIS A 115 -5.26 1.16 8.10
N ASP A 116 -6.05 1.27 9.17
CA ASP A 116 -5.57 1.73 10.48
C ASP A 116 -4.53 0.77 11.06
N VAL A 117 -4.73 -0.55 10.92
CA VAL A 117 -3.75 -1.58 11.31
C VAL A 117 -2.42 -1.37 10.58
N GLN A 118 -2.45 -1.13 9.27
CA GLN A 118 -1.23 -0.88 8.50
C GLN A 118 -0.50 0.39 8.97
N ALA A 119 -1.24 1.47 9.26
CA ALA A 119 -0.66 2.71 9.79
C ALA A 119 -0.02 2.50 11.17
N ARG A 120 -0.67 1.72 12.05
CA ARG A 120 -0.14 1.34 13.37
C ARG A 120 1.15 0.53 13.25
N LEU A 121 1.19 -0.46 12.35
CA LEU A 121 2.40 -1.24 12.10
C LEU A 121 3.53 -0.38 11.52
N ALA A 122 3.23 0.54 10.61
CA ALA A 122 4.23 1.45 10.02
C ALA A 122 4.84 2.40 11.07
N SER A 123 4.04 2.82 12.06
CA SER A 123 4.49 3.64 13.19
C SER A 123 5.15 2.83 14.32
N GLY A 124 5.21 1.49 14.21
CA GLY A 124 5.78 0.60 15.22
C GLY A 124 4.84 0.27 16.38
N ASP A 125 3.59 0.73 16.35
CA ASP A 125 2.56 0.45 17.34
C ASP A 125 1.87 -0.90 17.07
N ALA A 126 2.64 -1.98 17.20
CA ALA A 126 2.10 -3.32 17.06
C ALA A 126 1.03 -3.71 18.11
N PRO A 127 1.10 -3.26 19.38
CA PRO A 127 0.01 -3.47 20.33
C PRO A 127 -1.30 -2.84 19.85
N GLY A 128 -1.29 -1.56 19.44
CA GLY A 128 -2.49 -0.90 18.93
C GLY A 128 -3.02 -1.55 17.64
N ALA A 129 -2.14 -2.05 16.77
CA ALA A 129 -2.54 -2.83 15.60
C ALA A 129 -3.30 -4.12 15.98
N LEU A 130 -2.88 -4.82 17.04
CA LEU A 130 -3.55 -6.03 17.52
C LEU A 130 -4.93 -5.73 18.10
N ASP A 131 -5.10 -4.62 18.81
CA ASP A 131 -6.40 -4.20 19.36
C ASP A 131 -7.42 -3.96 18.23
N ILE A 132 -6.99 -3.27 17.16
CA ILE A 132 -7.85 -3.03 15.98
C ILE A 132 -8.15 -4.35 15.25
N LEU A 133 -7.18 -5.26 15.16
CA LEU A 133 -7.42 -6.58 14.57
C LEU A 133 -8.43 -7.41 15.38
N ASP A 134 -8.41 -7.33 16.71
CA ASP A 134 -9.40 -8.00 17.54
C ASP A 134 -10.82 -7.46 17.27
N GLN A 135 -10.96 -6.15 17.09
CA GLN A 135 -12.22 -5.54 16.64
C GLN A 135 -12.61 -6.03 15.24
N PHE A 136 -11.68 -6.00 14.27
CA PHE A 136 -11.91 -6.49 12.91
C PHE A 136 -12.45 -7.93 12.92
N PHE A 137 -11.80 -8.86 13.62
CA PHE A 137 -12.23 -10.26 13.65
C PHE A 137 -13.55 -10.52 14.38
N SER A 138 -14.08 -9.53 15.13
CA SER A 138 -15.37 -9.66 15.82
C SER A 138 -16.57 -9.48 14.89
N SER A 139 -16.41 -8.71 13.81
CA SER A 139 -17.51 -8.33 12.91
C SER A 139 -17.24 -8.59 11.43
N ALA A 140 -15.96 -8.60 11.01
CA ALA A 140 -15.59 -8.70 9.61
C ALA A 140 -16.05 -10.01 8.98
N ARG A 141 -16.52 -9.91 7.74
CA ARG A 141 -16.97 -11.07 6.94
C ARG A 141 -16.14 -11.28 5.69
N THR A 142 -15.35 -10.28 5.31
CA THR A 142 -14.50 -10.30 4.13
C THR A 142 -13.07 -9.94 4.52
N ARG A 143 -12.12 -10.12 3.59
CA ARG A 143 -10.68 -9.79 3.78
C ARG A 143 -10.03 -10.43 5.01
N LEU A 144 -10.58 -11.54 5.49
CA LEU A 144 -10.10 -12.25 6.67
C LEU A 144 -8.66 -12.77 6.46
N ASP A 145 -8.33 -13.16 5.24
CA ASP A 145 -6.98 -13.55 4.82
C ASP A 145 -5.96 -12.42 5.07
N GLU A 146 -6.31 -11.18 4.74
CA GLU A 146 -5.47 -10.03 5.02
C GLU A 146 -5.39 -9.71 6.50
N GLY A 147 -6.51 -9.75 7.22
CA GLY A 147 -6.50 -9.60 8.68
C GLY A 147 -5.57 -10.62 9.36
N TRP A 148 -5.59 -11.87 8.93
CA TRP A 148 -4.72 -12.92 9.48
C TRP A 148 -3.27 -12.66 9.14
N PHE A 149 -2.98 -12.21 7.92
CA PHE A 149 -1.63 -11.84 7.51
C PHE A 149 -1.07 -10.68 8.34
N LEU A 150 -1.84 -9.60 8.53
CA LEU A 150 -1.46 -8.44 9.33
C LEU A 150 -1.30 -8.80 10.81
N ARG A 151 -2.15 -9.70 11.35
CA ARG A 151 -1.98 -10.24 12.71
C ARG A 151 -0.66 -10.97 12.87
N GLY A 152 -0.25 -11.74 11.86
CA GLY A 152 1.08 -12.34 11.82
C GLY A 152 2.20 -11.29 11.90
N GLN A 153 2.11 -10.24 11.08
CA GLN A 153 3.10 -9.15 11.07
C GLN A 153 3.17 -8.41 12.41
N ALA A 154 2.02 -8.13 13.04
CA ALA A 154 1.94 -7.47 14.34
C ALA A 154 2.61 -8.28 15.46
N TYR A 155 2.37 -9.59 15.51
CA TYR A 155 3.04 -10.47 16.47
C TYR A 155 4.53 -10.68 16.18
N GLU A 156 4.96 -10.51 14.94
CA GLU A 156 6.36 -10.63 14.58
C GLU A 156 7.17 -9.37 14.87
N ALA A 157 6.53 -8.20 14.78
CA ALA A 157 7.13 -6.90 14.99
C ALA A 157 7.89 -6.83 16.31
N ASN A 158 9.00 -6.09 16.33
CA ASN A 158 9.82 -5.93 17.52
C ASN A 158 9.16 -4.97 18.53
N SER A 159 8.19 -5.48 19.26
CA SER A 159 7.39 -4.75 20.25
C SER A 159 7.23 -5.56 21.54
N SER A 160 6.61 -4.95 22.56
CA SER A 160 6.21 -5.65 23.79
C SER A 160 5.23 -6.80 23.55
N SER A 161 4.46 -6.74 22.45
CA SER A 161 3.49 -7.77 22.06
C SER A 161 4.09 -8.86 21.16
N ARG A 162 5.40 -8.83 20.91
CA ARG A 162 6.07 -9.80 20.03
C ARG A 162 5.85 -11.22 20.53
N ASN A 163 5.27 -12.06 19.67
CA ASN A 163 5.00 -13.46 19.96
C ASN A 163 5.14 -14.32 18.70
N ILE A 164 6.32 -14.91 18.51
CA ILE A 164 6.65 -15.68 17.29
C ILE A 164 5.75 -16.92 17.09
N ARG A 165 5.24 -17.52 18.18
CA ARG A 165 4.31 -18.65 18.06
C ARG A 165 2.96 -18.20 17.50
N LYS A 166 2.41 -17.09 18.01
CA LYS A 166 1.17 -16.52 17.49
C LYS A 166 1.32 -15.97 16.07
N ALA A 167 2.48 -15.40 15.74
CA ALA A 167 2.78 -14.98 14.38
C ALA A 167 2.75 -16.18 13.41
N LEU A 168 3.39 -17.29 13.79
CA LEU A 168 3.38 -18.52 12.99
C LEU A 168 1.95 -19.05 12.77
N ASP A 169 1.15 -19.14 13.84
CA ASP A 169 -0.23 -19.61 13.78
C ASP A 169 -1.11 -18.76 12.84
N ALA A 170 -0.96 -17.44 12.91
CA ALA A 170 -1.65 -16.52 12.02
C ALA A 170 -1.27 -16.73 10.54
N TYR A 171 0.02 -16.87 10.23
CA TYR A 171 0.45 -17.16 8.86
C TYR A 171 0.04 -18.55 8.38
N GLU A 172 0.09 -19.57 9.23
CA GLU A 172 -0.41 -20.92 8.91
C GLU A 172 -1.91 -20.92 8.62
N THR A 173 -2.68 -20.06 9.31
CA THR A 173 -4.10 -19.84 9.02
C THR A 173 -4.30 -19.30 7.60
N VAL A 174 -3.50 -18.30 7.17
CA VAL A 174 -3.55 -17.80 5.79
C VAL A 174 -3.25 -18.92 4.78
N VAL A 175 -2.18 -19.66 5.01
CA VAL A 175 -1.70 -20.72 4.09
C VAL A 175 -2.70 -21.87 3.96
N SER A 176 -3.38 -22.23 5.05
CA SER A 176 -4.28 -23.38 5.08
C SER A 176 -5.73 -23.04 4.71
N ALA A 177 -6.27 -21.91 5.19
CA ALA A 177 -7.66 -21.55 4.99
C ALA A 177 -7.91 -20.70 3.73
N TYR A 178 -6.88 -20.03 3.21
CA TYR A 178 -7.01 -19.09 2.09
C TYR A 178 -6.00 -19.37 0.97
N PRO A 179 -6.05 -20.55 0.31
CA PRO A 179 -5.09 -20.94 -0.73
C PRO A 179 -5.07 -20.01 -1.95
N GLU A 180 -6.19 -19.35 -2.25
CA GLU A 180 -6.34 -18.42 -3.37
C GLU A 180 -6.00 -16.96 -3.00
N SER A 181 -5.63 -16.69 -1.74
CA SER A 181 -5.31 -15.34 -1.30
C SER A 181 -4.04 -14.81 -1.95
N ILE A 182 -4.03 -13.53 -2.32
CA ILE A 182 -2.81 -12.83 -2.74
C ILE A 182 -1.73 -12.83 -1.63
N ARG A 183 -2.14 -12.95 -0.36
CA ARG A 183 -1.24 -13.04 0.81
C ARG A 183 -0.66 -14.44 1.00
N TRP A 184 -1.17 -15.47 0.31
CA TRP A 184 -0.78 -16.86 0.53
C TRP A 184 0.71 -17.08 0.36
N LYS A 185 1.29 -16.61 -0.76
CA LYS A 185 2.72 -16.79 -1.06
C LYS A 185 3.61 -16.13 0.00
N ASP A 186 3.20 -14.95 0.45
CA ASP A 186 3.92 -14.19 1.47
C ASP A 186 3.83 -14.86 2.84
N ALA A 187 2.65 -15.37 3.21
CA ALA A 187 2.44 -16.12 4.44
C ALA A 187 3.25 -17.43 4.44
N ASP A 188 3.23 -18.20 3.36
CA ASP A 188 4.01 -19.45 3.24
C ASP A 188 5.52 -19.21 3.43
N GLU A 189 6.04 -18.15 2.82
CA GLU A 189 7.44 -17.75 3.01
C GLU A 189 7.74 -17.42 4.47
N ARG A 190 6.85 -16.68 5.15
CA ARG A 190 7.00 -16.37 6.58
C ARG A 190 6.93 -17.64 7.45
N VAL A 191 6.02 -18.57 7.16
CA VAL A 191 5.93 -19.86 7.87
C VAL A 191 7.25 -20.62 7.76
N ARG A 192 7.81 -20.76 6.55
CA ARG A 192 9.11 -21.43 6.33
C ARG A 192 10.24 -20.74 7.07
N TYR A 193 10.32 -19.42 6.99
CA TYR A 193 11.33 -18.63 7.70
C TYR A 193 11.22 -18.85 9.21
N ILE A 194 10.04 -18.67 9.79
CA ILE A 194 9.85 -18.76 11.24
C ILE A 194 10.21 -20.16 11.74
N ARG A 195 9.74 -21.21 11.07
CA ARG A 195 10.08 -22.60 11.41
C ARG A 195 11.59 -22.86 11.36
N GLN A 196 12.26 -22.35 10.34
CA GLN A 196 13.71 -22.54 10.17
C GLN A 196 14.53 -21.79 11.23
N PHE A 197 14.20 -20.53 11.52
CA PHE A 197 15.05 -19.66 12.34
C PHE A 197 14.70 -19.66 13.84
N TYR A 198 13.45 -19.94 14.21
CA TYR A 198 13.02 -19.85 15.61
C TYR A 198 12.72 -21.21 16.26
N PHE A 199 12.47 -22.26 15.47
CA PHE A 199 12.10 -23.58 16.00
C PHE A 199 13.11 -24.68 15.69
N ARG A 200 13.98 -24.49 14.68
CA ARG A 200 15.01 -25.47 14.29
C ARG A 200 16.37 -25.30 14.98
N VAL A 201 16.49 -24.36 15.93
CA VAL A 201 17.73 -24.17 16.69
C VAL A 201 17.85 -25.32 17.71
N ARG A 202 18.82 -26.21 17.47
CA ARG A 202 19.34 -27.22 18.40
C ARG A 202 20.79 -26.89 18.69
#